data_AF-A0A926H9E8-F1
#
_entry.id   AF-A0A926H9E8-F1
#
_cell.length_a   1.000
_cell.length_b   1.000
_cell.length_c   1.000
_cell.angle_alpha   90.00
_cell.angle_beta   90.00
_cell.angle_gamma   90.00
#
_symmetry.space_group_name_H-M   'P 1'
#
loop_
_entity.id
_entity.type
_entity.pdbx_description
1 polymer ?
#
loop_
_entity_poly.entity_id
_entity_poly.type
_entity_poly.pdbx_seq_one_letter_code
_entity_poly.pdbx_strand_id
1 'polypeptide(L)'
;SRLPALATLADELRARIATGQAVAVADVAYPNGADPALMNVLREHVDLAALASYGAWNTAGNTIGSVVAQSFAARLIDSAAGRDAQARFLVHRFVEDWGYQHLVRATVREQLRETTGYHDPRTPAAVAATVAQIEAGLQAFLARLPFAAHYQIAPGSVRLPWGRTFEIDFELQPLERG
;
A
#
# COMPACT_ATOMS: atom_id res chain seq x y z
N SER A 1 5.76 -14.67 -20.65
CA SER A 1 5.69 -13.42 -19.84
C SER A 1 4.22 -13.05 -19.64
N ARG A 2 3.81 -12.55 -18.47
CA ARG A 2 2.43 -12.12 -18.18
C ARG A 2 2.11 -10.68 -18.64
N LEU A 3 3.13 -9.92 -19.06
CA LEU A 3 3.03 -8.49 -19.34
C LEU A 3 1.94 -8.10 -20.37
N PRO A 4 1.76 -8.79 -21.52
CA PRO A 4 0.72 -8.42 -22.47
C PRO A 4 -0.70 -8.47 -21.87
N ALA A 5 -0.97 -9.50 -21.06
CA ALA A 5 -2.28 -9.63 -20.39
C ALA A 5 -2.49 -8.55 -19.33
N LEU A 6 -1.44 -8.18 -18.59
CA LEU A 6 -1.50 -7.09 -17.60
C LEU A 6 -1.72 -5.73 -18.28
N ALA A 7 -1.11 -5.49 -19.44
CA ALA A 7 -1.33 -4.28 -20.22
C ALA A 7 -2.77 -4.18 -20.72
N THR A 8 -3.32 -5.26 -21.27
CA THR A 8 -4.75 -5.31 -21.65
C THR A 8 -5.68 -5.06 -20.47
N LEU A 9 -5.40 -5.66 -19.30
CA LEU A 9 -6.15 -5.41 -18.08
C LEU A 9 -6.10 -3.91 -17.69
N ALA A 10 -4.92 -3.31 -17.70
CA ALA A 10 -4.76 -1.89 -17.32
C ALA A 10 -5.47 -0.94 -18.29
N ASP A 11 -5.46 -1.24 -19.59
CA ASP A 11 -6.22 -0.48 -20.58
C ASP A 11 -7.73 -0.60 -20.37
N GLU A 12 -8.22 -1.79 -20.00
CA GLU A 12 -9.63 -1.99 -19.64
C GLU A 12 -10.01 -1.19 -18.38
N LEU A 13 -9.17 -1.24 -17.33
CA LEU A 13 -9.39 -0.46 -16.10
C LEU A 13 -9.44 1.04 -16.41
N ARG A 14 -8.49 1.55 -17.20
CA ARG A 14 -8.45 2.95 -17.66
C ARG A 14 -9.74 3.33 -18.39
N ALA A 15 -10.20 2.52 -19.34
CA ALA A 15 -11.41 2.80 -20.12
C ALA A 15 -12.66 2.83 -19.24
N ARG A 16 -12.77 1.95 -18.24
CA ARG A 16 -13.88 1.92 -17.28
C ARG A 16 -13.88 3.13 -16.37
N ILE A 17 -12.71 3.53 -15.85
CA ILE A 17 -12.55 4.75 -15.06
C ILE A 17 -12.97 5.98 -15.89
N ALA A 18 -12.54 6.07 -17.16
CA ALA A 18 -12.86 7.18 -18.04
C ALA A 18 -14.37 7.33 -18.33
N THR A 19 -15.14 6.24 -18.22
CA THR A 19 -16.61 6.26 -18.35
C THR A 19 -17.34 6.46 -17.02
N GLY A 20 -16.62 6.78 -15.94
CA GLY A 20 -17.17 7.04 -14.62
C GLY A 20 -17.54 5.80 -13.82
N GLN A 21 -17.09 4.61 -14.23
CA GLN A 21 -17.31 3.38 -13.46
C GLN A 21 -16.39 3.35 -12.25
N ALA A 22 -16.92 2.94 -11.10
CA ALA A 22 -16.12 2.64 -9.92
C ALA A 22 -15.33 1.34 -10.18
N VAL A 23 -14.01 1.44 -10.17
CA VAL A 23 -13.10 0.32 -10.46
C VAL A 23 -12.32 -0.07 -9.21
N ALA A 24 -12.37 -1.35 -8.85
CA ALA A 24 -11.71 -1.92 -7.69
C ALA A 24 -10.73 -3.01 -8.14
N VAL A 25 -9.56 -3.11 -7.51
CA VAL A 25 -8.52 -4.08 -7.86
C VAL A 25 -8.15 -4.93 -6.64
N ALA A 26 -8.42 -6.23 -6.72
CA ALA A 26 -7.94 -7.23 -5.77
C ALA A 26 -6.74 -7.97 -6.38
N ASP A 27 -5.54 -7.66 -5.90
CA ASP A 27 -4.31 -8.31 -6.35
C ASP A 27 -4.05 -9.56 -5.53
N VAL A 28 -4.32 -10.72 -6.15
CA VAL A 28 -4.26 -12.03 -5.50
C VAL A 28 -3.20 -12.93 -6.13
N ALA A 29 -2.26 -12.37 -6.89
CA ALA A 29 -1.21 -13.14 -7.54
C ALA A 29 -0.24 -13.76 -6.52
N TYR A 30 0.03 -13.03 -5.42
CA TYR A 30 0.91 -13.46 -4.34
C TYR A 30 0.28 -13.18 -2.97
N PRO A 31 0.55 -14.02 -1.96
CA PRO A 31 0.21 -13.69 -0.59
C PRO A 31 1.19 -12.63 -0.03
N ASN A 32 0.72 -11.84 0.93
CA ASN A 32 1.51 -10.82 1.64
C ASN A 32 2.22 -9.83 0.71
N GLY A 33 1.46 -9.16 -0.16
CA GLY A 33 1.94 -8.01 -0.92
C GLY A 33 1.60 -8.05 -2.40
N ALA A 34 1.80 -6.89 -3.03
CA ALA A 34 1.47 -6.63 -4.42
C ALA A 34 2.32 -7.44 -5.41
N ASP A 35 1.74 -7.73 -6.58
CA ASP A 35 2.46 -8.14 -7.77
C ASP A 35 3.16 -6.92 -8.39
N PRO A 36 4.50 -6.84 -8.36
CA PRO A 36 5.22 -5.70 -8.90
C PRO A 36 5.01 -5.53 -10.41
N ALA A 37 4.76 -6.62 -11.15
CA ALA A 37 4.50 -6.52 -12.58
C ALA A 37 3.14 -5.86 -12.84
N LEU A 38 2.10 -6.20 -12.07
CA LEU A 38 0.81 -5.53 -12.14
C LEU A 38 0.96 -4.06 -11.77
N MET A 39 1.60 -3.77 -10.64
CA MET A 39 1.73 -2.40 -10.15
C MET A 39 2.52 -1.48 -11.08
N ASN A 40 3.57 -2.00 -11.73
CA ASN A 40 4.32 -1.25 -12.73
C ASN A 40 3.51 -0.95 -13.99
N VAL A 41 2.60 -1.84 -14.40
CA VAL A 41 1.71 -1.55 -15.53
C VAL A 41 0.61 -0.57 -15.11
N LEU A 42 0.00 -0.77 -13.94
CA LEU A 42 -1.07 0.11 -13.45
C LEU A 42 -0.59 1.55 -13.25
N ARG A 43 0.58 1.77 -12.65
CA ARG A 43 1.12 3.12 -12.44
C ARG A 43 1.38 3.89 -13.74
N GLU A 44 1.58 3.19 -14.86
CA GLU A 44 1.86 3.78 -16.18
C GLU A 44 0.58 4.08 -16.97
N HIS A 45 -0.46 3.25 -16.80
CA HIS A 45 -1.69 3.31 -17.60
C HIS A 45 -2.89 3.89 -16.83
N VAL A 46 -2.88 3.85 -15.50
CA VAL A 46 -4.05 4.16 -14.66
C VAL A 46 -3.66 5.21 -13.62
N ASP A 47 -4.52 6.23 -13.46
CA ASP A 47 -4.44 7.08 -12.28
C ASP A 47 -4.85 6.24 -11.06
N LEU A 48 -3.86 5.84 -10.26
CA LEU A 48 -4.08 5.02 -9.06
C LEU A 48 -5.01 5.69 -8.05
N ALA A 49 -5.12 7.02 -8.06
CA ALA A 49 -6.04 7.76 -7.19
C ALA A 49 -7.50 7.67 -7.63
N ALA A 50 -7.75 7.27 -8.89
CA ALA A 50 -9.10 7.10 -9.44
C ALA A 50 -9.71 5.72 -9.14
N LEU A 51 -8.96 4.79 -8.53
CA LEU A 51 -9.50 3.51 -8.10
C LEU A 51 -10.44 3.68 -6.90
N ALA A 52 -11.54 2.94 -6.90
CA ALA A 52 -12.47 2.87 -5.78
C ALA A 52 -11.85 2.13 -4.57
N SER A 53 -11.01 1.13 -4.84
CA SER A 53 -10.29 0.35 -3.83
C SER A 53 -9.14 -0.44 -4.46
N TYR A 54 -8.15 -0.77 -3.64
CA TYR A 54 -7.04 -1.65 -3.97
C TYR A 54 -6.66 -2.49 -2.74
N GLY A 55 -6.18 -3.71 -2.94
CA GLY A 55 -5.56 -4.49 -1.87
C GLY A 55 -4.77 -5.67 -2.39
N ALA A 56 -3.76 -6.08 -1.61
CA ALA A 56 -2.95 -7.28 -1.80
C ALA A 56 -2.48 -7.88 -0.45
N TRP A 57 -3.23 -7.62 0.62
CA TRP A 57 -2.83 -7.96 1.97
C TRP A 57 -3.06 -9.44 2.32
N ASN A 58 -2.02 -10.05 2.89
CA ASN A 58 -2.03 -11.36 3.56
C ASN A 58 -2.39 -12.56 2.66
N THR A 59 -3.67 -12.83 2.45
CA THR A 59 -4.17 -13.95 1.62
C THR A 59 -5.21 -13.45 0.62
N ALA A 60 -5.50 -14.26 -0.41
CA ALA A 60 -6.52 -13.91 -1.41
C ALA A 60 -7.89 -13.62 -0.78
N GLY A 61 -8.29 -14.38 0.25
CA GLY A 61 -9.56 -14.17 0.96
C GLY A 61 -9.62 -12.80 1.67
N ASN A 62 -8.56 -12.45 2.40
CA ASN A 62 -8.47 -11.14 3.06
C ASN A 62 -8.46 -10.01 2.03
N THR A 63 -7.68 -10.16 0.97
CA THR A 63 -7.57 -9.17 -0.11
C THR A 63 -8.93 -8.90 -0.76
N ILE A 64 -9.64 -9.94 -1.21
CA ILE A 64 -10.96 -9.81 -1.84
C ILE A 64 -11.96 -9.20 -0.84
N GLY A 65 -11.98 -9.69 0.40
CA GLY A 65 -12.88 -9.19 1.44
C GLY A 65 -12.69 -7.69 1.71
N SER A 66 -11.45 -7.24 1.88
CA SER A 66 -11.12 -5.84 2.13
C SER A 66 -11.46 -4.94 0.93
N VAL A 67 -11.13 -5.37 -0.30
CA VAL A 67 -11.43 -4.62 -1.52
C VAL A 67 -12.94 -4.47 -1.72
N VAL A 68 -13.71 -5.55 -1.53
CA VAL A 68 -15.17 -5.49 -1.61
C VAL A 68 -15.73 -4.58 -0.51
N ALA A 69 -15.31 -4.76 0.74
CA ALA A 69 -15.79 -3.94 1.86
C ALA A 69 -15.51 -2.44 1.65
N GLN A 70 -14.29 -2.07 1.23
CA GLN A 70 -13.93 -0.69 0.91
C GLN A 70 -14.79 -0.14 -0.24
N SER A 71 -14.98 -0.94 -1.31
CA SER A 71 -15.78 -0.54 -2.47
C SER A 71 -17.24 -0.28 -2.12
N PHE A 72 -17.84 -1.13 -1.27
CA PHE A 72 -19.20 -0.93 -0.78
C PHE A 72 -19.29 0.27 0.15
N ALA A 73 -18.35 0.43 1.09
CA ALA A 73 -18.31 1.57 1.99
C ALA A 73 -18.21 2.90 1.23
N ALA A 74 -17.38 2.96 0.18
CA ALA A 74 -17.22 4.13 -0.68
C ALA A 74 -18.55 4.60 -1.31
N ARG A 75 -19.49 3.69 -1.57
CA ARG A 75 -20.82 4.02 -2.12
C ARG A 75 -21.81 4.58 -1.10
N LEU A 76 -21.57 4.32 0.19
CA LEU A 76 -22.43 4.75 1.29
C LEU A 76 -21.94 6.05 1.94
N ILE A 77 -20.72 6.49 1.60
CA ILE A 77 -20.12 7.72 2.13
C ILE A 77 -20.71 8.95 1.43
N ASP A 78 -21.31 9.83 2.21
CA ASP A 78 -21.89 11.12 1.79
C ASP A 78 -21.13 12.34 2.36
N SER A 79 -20.46 12.16 3.49
CA SER A 79 -19.70 13.20 4.17
C SER A 79 -18.32 13.46 3.56
N ALA A 80 -17.83 14.69 3.68
CA ALA A 80 -16.48 15.06 3.26
C ALA A 80 -15.41 14.28 4.06
N ALA A 81 -15.59 14.15 5.38
CA ALA A 81 -14.70 13.38 6.24
C ALA A 81 -14.65 11.89 5.85
N GLY A 82 -15.78 11.30 5.48
CA GLY A 82 -15.82 9.93 4.99
C GLY A 82 -15.07 9.76 3.67
N ARG A 83 -15.20 10.71 2.73
CA ARG A 83 -14.47 10.67 1.46
C ARG A 83 -12.95 10.76 1.69
N ASP A 84 -12.54 11.61 2.62
CA ASP A 84 -11.13 11.76 3.01
C ASP A 84 -10.59 10.48 3.66
N ALA A 85 -11.39 9.83 4.51
CA ALA A 85 -11.05 8.54 5.10
C ALA A 85 -10.94 7.41 4.06
N GLN A 86 -11.83 7.38 3.06
CA GLN A 86 -11.75 6.42 1.95
C GLN A 86 -10.49 6.61 1.12
N ALA A 87 -10.16 7.86 0.77
CA ALA A 87 -8.97 8.19 -0.01
C ALA A 87 -7.71 7.82 0.78
N ARG A 88 -7.64 8.20 2.05
CA ARG A 88 -6.54 7.83 2.95
C ARG A 88 -6.39 6.32 3.08
N PHE A 89 -7.49 5.56 3.16
CA PHE A 89 -7.43 4.11 3.23
C PHE A 89 -6.91 3.47 1.92
N LEU A 90 -7.28 4.01 0.75
CA LEU A 90 -6.70 3.61 -0.53
C LEU A 90 -5.19 3.83 -0.57
N VAL A 91 -4.72 5.01 -0.17
CA VAL A 91 -3.28 5.31 -0.09
C VAL A 91 -2.57 4.38 0.88
N HIS A 92 -3.18 4.11 2.03
CA HIS A 92 -2.64 3.17 3.02
C HIS A 92 -2.45 1.77 2.42
N ARG A 93 -3.39 1.27 1.62
CA ARG A 93 -3.26 -0.04 0.96
C ARG A 93 -2.10 -0.07 -0.03
N PHE A 94 -1.88 0.99 -0.81
CA PHE A 94 -0.70 1.05 -1.69
C PHE A 94 0.61 1.10 -0.90
N VAL A 95 0.69 1.93 0.14
CA VAL A 95 1.90 2.06 0.95
C VAL A 95 2.21 0.76 1.70
N GLU A 96 1.21 0.09 2.27
CA GLU A 96 1.44 -1.16 2.98
C GLU A 96 1.65 -2.34 2.02
N ASP A 97 0.72 -2.58 1.11
CA ASP A 97 0.70 -3.85 0.36
C ASP A 97 1.77 -3.85 -0.76
N TRP A 98 2.07 -2.69 -1.36
CA TRP A 98 3.13 -2.57 -2.36
C TRP A 98 4.43 -1.99 -1.78
N GLY A 99 4.35 -0.92 -0.99
CA GLY A 99 5.53 -0.31 -0.40
C GLY A 99 6.18 -1.20 0.67
N TYR A 100 5.43 -1.55 1.70
CA TYR A 100 5.96 -2.31 2.83
C TYR A 100 6.18 -3.79 2.49
N GLN A 101 5.09 -4.49 2.20
CA GLN A 101 5.06 -5.95 2.12
C GLN A 101 5.95 -6.48 0.99
N HIS A 102 5.97 -5.80 -0.16
CA HIS A 102 6.77 -6.21 -1.30
C HIS A 102 8.22 -5.68 -1.27
N LEU A 103 8.45 -4.42 -0.88
CA LEU A 103 9.78 -3.79 -0.98
C LEU A 103 10.48 -3.63 0.37
N VAL A 104 9.97 -2.76 1.24
CA VAL A 104 10.69 -2.30 2.45
C VAL A 104 10.95 -3.45 3.40
N ARG A 105 9.98 -4.35 3.60
CA ARG A 105 10.11 -5.51 4.49
C ARG A 105 11.25 -6.44 4.06
N ALA A 106 11.42 -6.66 2.75
CA ALA A 106 12.50 -7.51 2.24
C ALA A 106 13.88 -6.89 2.54
N THR A 107 14.04 -5.59 2.26
CA THR A 107 15.28 -4.85 2.55
C THR A 107 15.63 -4.87 4.04
N VAL A 108 14.64 -4.57 4.90
CA VAL A 108 14.82 -4.54 6.36
C VAL A 108 15.20 -5.92 6.91
N ARG A 109 14.51 -6.98 6.45
CA ARG A 109 14.78 -8.35 6.88
C ARG A 109 16.16 -8.84 6.47
N GLU A 110 16.63 -8.45 5.30
CA GLU A 110 17.97 -8.82 4.85
C GLU A 110 19.04 -8.13 5.70
N GLN A 111 18.89 -6.83 5.94
CA GLN A 111 19.81 -6.11 6.83
C GLN A 111 19.81 -6.67 8.26
N LEU A 112 18.64 -7.00 8.81
CA LEU A 112 18.55 -7.66 10.13
C LEU A 112 19.25 -9.02 10.13
N ARG A 113 19.09 -9.80 9.06
CA ARG A 113 19.73 -11.11 8.92
C ARG A 113 21.25 -10.99 8.87
N GLU A 114 21.77 -10.02 8.11
CA GLU A 114 23.21 -9.76 7.98
C GLU A 114 23.83 -9.27 9.30
N THR A 115 23.12 -8.40 10.03
CA THR A 115 23.65 -7.74 11.23
C THR A 115 23.43 -8.53 12.52
N THR A 116 22.36 -9.32 12.60
CA THR A 116 21.93 -10.01 13.82
C THR A 116 21.75 -11.52 13.67
N GLY A 117 21.70 -12.04 12.45
CA GLY A 117 21.37 -13.44 12.17
C GLY A 117 19.87 -13.76 12.20
N TYR A 118 19.00 -12.79 12.49
CA TYR A 118 17.54 -12.97 12.57
C TYR A 118 16.81 -12.09 11.57
N HIS A 119 15.61 -12.51 11.14
CA HIS A 119 14.76 -11.69 10.26
C HIS A 119 13.92 -10.65 11.02
N ASP A 120 13.85 -10.74 12.34
CA ASP A 120 13.07 -9.84 13.19
C ASP A 120 13.96 -9.25 14.29
N PRO A 121 13.74 -7.99 14.68
CA PRO A 121 14.49 -7.38 15.77
C PRO A 121 14.22 -8.12 17.10
N ARG A 122 15.26 -8.25 17.92
CA ARG A 122 15.20 -9.03 19.18
C ARG A 122 15.44 -8.19 20.44
N THR A 123 15.80 -6.92 20.27
CA THR A 123 16.06 -5.97 21.36
C THR A 123 15.29 -4.67 21.14
N PRO A 124 14.97 -3.89 22.19
CA PRO A 124 14.30 -2.60 22.03
C PRO A 124 15.07 -1.64 21.12
N ALA A 125 16.41 -1.63 21.19
CA ALA A 125 17.24 -0.82 20.32
C ALA A 125 17.13 -1.25 18.85
N ALA A 126 17.13 -2.56 18.57
CA ALA A 126 16.92 -3.07 17.22
C ALA A 126 15.52 -2.77 16.70
N VAL A 127 14.48 -2.83 17.55
CA VAL A 127 13.12 -2.42 17.18
C VAL A 127 13.09 -0.95 16.78
N ALA A 128 13.67 -0.06 17.58
CA ALA A 128 13.71 1.37 17.29
C ALA A 128 14.43 1.67 15.96
N ALA A 129 15.59 1.05 15.73
CA ALA A 129 16.32 1.19 14.47
C ALA A 129 15.53 0.64 13.27
N THR A 130 14.87 -0.51 13.44
CA THR A 130 14.03 -1.13 12.41
C THR A 130 12.85 -0.24 12.04
N VAL A 131 12.15 0.32 13.03
CA VAL A 131 11.03 1.24 12.84
C VAL A 131 11.47 2.48 12.07
N ALA A 132 12.60 3.09 12.44
CA ALA A 132 13.13 4.27 11.75
C ALA A 132 13.46 3.96 10.28
N GLN A 133 14.04 2.79 10.00
CA GLN A 133 14.33 2.35 8.64
C GLN A 133 13.05 2.10 7.83
N ILE A 134 12.04 1.48 8.43
CA ILE A 134 10.74 1.26 7.78
C ILE A 134 10.11 2.61 7.44
N GLU A 135 10.04 3.55 8.39
CA GLU A 135 9.47 4.89 8.18
C GLU A 135 10.13 5.61 7.00
N ALA A 136 11.46 5.64 6.97
CA ALA A 136 12.21 6.23 5.86
C ALA A 136 11.91 5.51 4.52
N GLY A 137 11.83 4.18 4.54
CA GLY A 137 11.50 3.38 3.36
C GLY A 137 10.09 3.65 2.81
N LEU A 138 9.10 3.76 3.71
CA LEU A 138 7.71 4.06 3.34
C LEU A 138 7.58 5.49 2.81
N GLN A 139 8.22 6.46 3.45
CA GLN A 139 8.22 7.85 2.97
C GLN A 139 8.88 7.94 1.58
N ALA A 140 10.01 7.27 1.37
CA ALA A 140 10.69 7.24 0.08
C ALA A 140 9.89 6.51 -1.01
N PHE A 141 9.07 5.52 -0.64
CA PHE A 141 8.16 4.85 -1.56
C PHE A 141 6.95 5.73 -1.91
N LEU A 142 6.29 6.32 -0.90
CA LEU A 142 5.16 7.21 -1.08
C LEU A 142 5.51 8.39 -2.00
N ALA A 143 6.71 8.95 -1.87
CA ALA A 143 7.23 10.03 -2.71
C ALA A 143 7.26 9.71 -4.23
N ARG A 144 7.14 8.44 -4.63
CA ARG A 144 7.12 8.00 -6.04
C ARG A 144 5.70 7.79 -6.58
N LEU A 145 4.69 7.97 -5.73
CA LEU A 145 3.28 7.79 -6.05
C LEU A 145 2.60 9.16 -6.21
N PRO A 146 1.50 9.24 -6.98
CA PRO A 146 0.74 10.49 -7.13
C PRO A 146 0.22 11.05 -5.79
N PHE A 147 0.10 10.19 -4.78
CA PHE A 147 -0.39 10.55 -3.44
C PHE A 147 0.56 11.44 -2.63
N ALA A 148 1.84 11.53 -3.00
CA ALA A 148 2.85 12.32 -2.29
C ALA A 148 2.51 13.82 -2.23
N ALA A 149 1.69 14.32 -3.15
CA ALA A 149 1.20 15.70 -3.14
C ALA A 149 0.16 15.97 -2.04
N HIS A 150 -0.40 14.92 -1.43
CA HIS A 150 -1.51 15.02 -0.48
C HIS A 150 -1.21 14.40 0.88
N TYR A 151 -0.28 13.45 0.94
CA TYR A 151 0.04 12.72 2.15
C TYR A 151 1.54 12.56 2.37
N GLN A 152 1.92 12.49 3.63
CA GLN A 152 3.20 11.95 4.09
C GLN A 152 2.97 10.87 5.14
N ILE A 153 3.98 10.04 5.38
CA ILE A 153 4.01 9.20 6.59
C ILE A 153 4.09 10.14 7.79
N ALA A 154 3.18 10.01 8.74
CA ALA A 154 3.21 10.82 9.96
C ALA A 154 4.50 10.50 10.72
N PRO A 155 5.36 11.50 11.03
CA PRO A 155 6.65 11.25 11.68
C PRO A 155 6.50 10.52 13.01
N GLY A 156 7.25 9.44 13.21
CA GLY A 156 7.21 8.62 14.41
C GLY A 156 5.94 7.76 14.58
N SER A 157 5.12 7.64 13.54
CA SER A 157 3.89 6.84 13.59
C SER A 157 4.13 5.35 13.33
N VAL A 158 5.26 4.98 12.71
CA VAL A 158 5.52 3.58 12.37
C VAL A 158 5.70 2.73 13.63
N ARG A 159 5.04 1.57 13.68
CA ARG A 159 5.12 0.61 14.80
C ARG A 159 5.27 -0.82 14.29
N LEU A 160 5.84 -1.67 15.14
CA LEU A 160 5.80 -3.13 15.01
C LEU A 160 4.86 -3.68 16.10
N PRO A 161 3.55 -3.87 15.82
CA PRO A 161 2.57 -4.25 16.84
C PRO A 161 2.93 -5.52 17.62
N TRP A 162 3.61 -6.45 16.95
CA TRP A 162 4.02 -7.74 17.52
C TRP A 162 5.52 -7.86 17.77
N GLY A 163 6.26 -6.75 17.69
CA GLY A 163 7.73 -6.76 17.71
C GLY A 163 8.36 -7.52 16.53
N ARG A 164 7.60 -7.80 15.48
CA ARG A 164 8.01 -8.55 14.28
C ARG A 164 7.70 -7.75 13.03
N THR A 165 8.47 -7.97 11.99
CA THR A 165 8.37 -7.32 10.68
C THR A 165 7.28 -7.90 9.77
N PHE A 166 6.47 -8.86 10.24
CA PHE A 166 5.41 -9.44 9.40
C PHE A 166 4.28 -8.44 9.14
N GLU A 167 3.90 -7.67 10.17
CA GLU A 167 2.87 -6.64 10.15
C GLU A 167 3.43 -5.36 10.74
N ILE A 168 2.97 -4.23 10.23
CA ILE A 168 3.30 -2.90 10.72
C ILE A 168 2.02 -2.11 10.93
N ASP A 169 2.15 -1.02 11.67
CA ASP A 169 1.15 0.03 11.73
C ASP A 169 1.83 1.38 11.43
N PHE A 170 1.10 2.31 10.83
CA PHE A 170 1.57 3.65 10.51
C PHE A 170 0.40 4.58 10.20
N GLU A 171 0.62 5.88 10.36
CA GLU A 171 -0.40 6.89 10.05
C GLU A 171 0.01 7.68 8.79
N LEU A 172 -1.00 8.02 7.99
CA LEU A 172 -0.85 8.98 6.89
C LEU A 172 -1.32 10.35 7.37
N GLN A 173 -0.42 11.32 7.36
CA GLN A 173 -0.71 12.71 7.67
C GLN A 173 -1.07 13.45 6.37
N PRO A 174 -2.25 14.09 6.29
CA PRO A 174 -2.56 15.00 5.19
C PRO A 174 -1.60 16.19 5.18
N LEU A 175 -1.15 16.58 3.98
CA LEU A 175 -0.41 17.83 3.80
C LEU A 175 -1.42 18.98 3.68
N GLU A 176 -1.23 20.05 4.46
CA GLU A 176 -2.05 21.24 4.31
C GLU A 176 -1.90 21.78 2.89
N ARG A 177 -3.02 22.04 2.21
CA ARG A 177 -3.00 22.75 0.93
C ARG A 177 -2.66 24.21 1.25
N GLY A 178 -1.47 24.65 0.83
CA GLY A 178 -1.18 26.09 0.73
C GLY A 178 -2.15 26.79 -0.22
#